data_AF-A0A2P8K790-F1
#
_entry.id   AF-A0A2P8K790-F1
#
_cell.length_a   1.000
_cell.length_b   1.000
_cell.length_c   1.000
_cell.angle_alpha   90.00
_cell.angle_beta   90.00
_cell.angle_gamma   90.00
#
_symmetry.space_group_name_H-M   'P 1'
#
loop_
_entity.id
_entity.type
_entity.pdbx_description
1 polymer ?
#
loop_
_entity_poly.entity_id
_entity_poly.type
_entity_poly.pdbx_seq_one_letter_code
_entity_poly.pdbx_strand_id
1 'polypeptide(L)'
;GAISQQQVTRAIILAHGYATASSIANVANRLLKSQLFESFDMPLDVTPEAIANQVMAYIESHALASGLIILVDMGSLNAIHRHFNRRLSTPMAIINNVSTGMAMYVGERILQGVMLEDIVREIGDDLAVEHQLYYPQTDKPRAILTTCATGLGAAANLSALLKASIPEALGIDIVAC
;
A
#
# COMPACT_ATOMS: atom_id res chain seq x y z
N GLY A 1 0.91 11.56 43.55
CA GLY A 1 1.57 11.18 42.29
C GLY A 1 0.66 10.25 41.56
N ALA A 2 0.11 10.68 40.42
CA ALA A 2 -0.70 9.81 39.59
C ALA A 2 0.24 8.78 38.96
N ILE A 3 0.00 7.50 39.23
CA ILE A 3 0.61 6.40 38.48
C ILE A 3 0.16 6.62 37.04
N SER A 4 1.06 7.01 36.15
CA SER A 4 0.76 7.09 34.72
C SER A 4 0.37 5.68 34.27
N GLN A 5 -0.92 5.44 34.03
CA GLN A 5 -1.35 4.20 33.40
C GLN A 5 -0.63 4.14 32.05
N GLN A 6 0.30 3.19 31.93
CA GLN A 6 1.05 2.97 30.71
C GLN A 6 0.04 2.59 29.64
N GLN A 7 -0.09 3.43 28.61
CA GLN A 7 -1.07 3.16 27.56
C GLN A 7 -0.60 1.95 26.76
N VAL A 8 -1.26 0.81 26.95
CA VAL A 8 -0.95 -0.42 26.22
C VAL A 8 -1.91 -0.51 25.04
N THR A 9 -1.52 0.13 23.93
CA THR A 9 -2.14 -0.09 22.62
C THR A 9 -1.53 -1.33 22.00
N ARG A 10 -2.35 -2.34 21.72
CA ARG A 10 -1.89 -3.55 21.01
C ARG A 10 -2.05 -3.36 19.52
N ALA A 11 -1.12 -3.93 18.75
CA ALA A 11 -1.16 -3.92 17.31
C ALA A 11 -1.09 -5.35 16.76
N ILE A 12 -1.97 -5.64 15.81
CA ILE A 12 -2.06 -6.94 15.14
C ILE A 12 -1.95 -6.70 13.63
N ILE A 13 -1.19 -7.54 12.93
CA ILE A 13 -1.14 -7.58 11.47
C ILE A 13 -1.86 -8.84 10.98
N LEU A 14 -2.84 -8.68 10.08
CA LEU A 14 -3.54 -9.77 9.41
C LEU A 14 -3.32 -9.64 7.91
N ALA A 15 -2.95 -10.71 7.24
CA ALA A 15 -2.80 -10.67 5.78
C ALA A 15 -3.04 -12.04 5.17
N HIS A 16 -3.47 -12.04 3.91
CA HIS A 16 -3.56 -13.24 3.12
C HIS A 16 -2.17 -13.81 2.81
N GLY A 17 -2.12 -15.11 2.57
CA GLY A 17 -0.90 -15.84 2.29
C GLY A 17 -0.33 -16.53 3.53
N TYR A 18 0.80 -17.19 3.36
CA TYR A 18 1.39 -18.04 4.40
C TYR A 18 2.34 -17.32 5.36
N ALA A 19 2.85 -16.15 4.97
CA ALA A 19 3.91 -15.46 5.72
C ALA A 19 3.92 -13.94 5.51
N THR A 20 2.85 -13.35 4.98
CA THR A 20 2.81 -11.92 4.68
C THR A 20 2.75 -11.10 5.96
N ALA A 21 1.82 -11.42 6.86
CA ALA A 21 1.64 -10.73 8.13
C ALA A 21 2.83 -10.96 9.05
N SER A 22 3.27 -12.22 9.18
CA SER A 22 4.41 -12.57 10.03
C SER A 22 5.72 -11.97 9.52
N SER A 23 5.95 -11.90 8.21
CA SER A 23 7.13 -11.22 7.65
C SER A 23 7.14 -9.73 7.97
N ILE A 24 6.00 -9.04 7.79
CA ILE A 24 5.90 -7.61 8.12
C ILE A 24 6.12 -7.37 9.61
N ALA A 25 5.45 -8.13 10.48
CA ALA A 25 5.58 -8.01 11.93
C ALA A 25 7.02 -8.29 12.40
N ASN A 26 7.68 -9.30 11.83
CA ASN A 26 9.07 -9.63 12.15
C ASN A 26 10.02 -8.47 11.84
N VAL A 27 9.90 -7.87 10.65
CA VAL A 27 10.71 -6.73 10.23
C VAL A 27 10.43 -5.52 11.12
N ALA A 28 9.15 -5.17 11.33
CA ALA A 28 8.75 -4.03 12.14
C ALA A 28 9.24 -4.17 13.59
N ASN A 29 8.98 -5.30 14.25
CA ASN A 29 9.41 -5.53 15.64
C ASN A 29 10.94 -5.45 15.80
N ARG A 30 11.70 -5.94 14.81
CA ARG A 30 13.17 -5.85 14.83
C ARG A 30 13.66 -4.43 14.69
N LEU A 31 13.11 -3.67 13.74
CA LEU A 31 13.52 -2.28 13.49
C LEU A 31 13.12 -1.35 14.65
N LEU A 32 11.94 -1.56 15.22
CA LEU A 32 11.44 -0.84 16.41
C LEU A 32 12.10 -1.29 17.71
N LYS A 33 12.86 -2.41 17.70
CA LYS A 33 13.46 -3.05 18.88
C LYS A 33 12.41 -3.33 19.98
N SER A 34 11.20 -3.69 19.58
CA SER A 34 10.06 -3.92 20.46
C SER A 34 9.18 -5.05 19.91
N GLN A 35 8.69 -5.94 20.78
CA GLN A 35 7.70 -6.96 20.42
C GLN A 35 6.29 -6.35 20.45
N LEU A 36 6.02 -5.47 19.49
CA LEU A 36 4.79 -4.68 19.45
C LEU A 36 3.68 -5.35 18.66
N PHE A 37 4.02 -5.87 17.48
CA PHE A 37 3.07 -6.49 16.55
C PHE A 37 2.96 -7.99 16.78
N GLU A 38 1.73 -8.46 16.97
CA GLU A 38 1.34 -9.84 16.76
C GLU A 38 0.89 -10.03 15.29
N SER A 39 0.98 -11.24 14.75
CA SER A 39 0.63 -11.50 13.35
C SER A 39 -0.20 -12.76 13.15
N PHE A 40 -1.19 -12.69 12.26
CA PHE A 40 -1.93 -13.86 11.80
C PHE A 40 -1.97 -13.89 10.27
N ASP A 41 -1.36 -14.93 9.72
CA ASP A 41 -1.40 -15.23 8.29
C ASP A 41 -2.68 -16.00 7.96
N MET A 42 -3.35 -15.62 6.86
CA MET A 42 -4.55 -16.28 6.35
C MET A 42 -4.23 -16.97 5.02
N PRO A 43 -3.83 -18.25 5.04
CA PRO A 43 -3.82 -19.10 3.85
C PRO A 43 -5.16 -19.03 3.10
N LEU A 44 -5.13 -19.20 1.77
CA LEU A 44 -6.31 -19.00 0.92
C LEU A 44 -7.45 -20.02 1.16
N ASP A 45 -7.14 -21.13 1.80
CA ASP A 45 -8.07 -22.18 2.22
C ASP A 45 -8.66 -21.94 3.63
N VAL A 46 -8.24 -20.88 4.31
CA VAL A 46 -8.72 -20.49 5.65
C VAL A 46 -9.78 -19.39 5.53
N THR A 47 -10.86 -19.52 6.30
CA THR A 47 -11.94 -18.53 6.29
C THR A 47 -11.66 -17.35 7.24
N PRO A 48 -12.24 -16.16 6.98
CA PRO A 48 -12.13 -15.02 7.89
C PRO A 48 -12.61 -15.32 9.31
N GLU A 49 -13.64 -16.15 9.48
CA GLU A 49 -14.15 -16.58 10.80
C GLU A 49 -13.09 -17.33 11.61
N ALA A 50 -12.31 -18.20 10.95
CA ALA A 50 -11.26 -18.95 11.62
C ALA A 50 -10.15 -18.01 12.13
N ILE A 51 -9.76 -17.01 11.34
CA ILE A 51 -8.80 -15.98 11.75
C ILE A 51 -9.38 -15.10 12.87
N ALA A 52 -10.64 -14.69 12.76
CA ALA A 52 -11.32 -13.91 13.78
C ALA A 52 -11.31 -14.62 15.15
N ASN A 53 -11.51 -15.94 15.18
CA ASN A 53 -11.42 -16.73 16.41
C ASN A 53 -10.01 -16.74 17.00
N GLN A 54 -8.96 -16.84 16.18
CA GLN A 54 -7.57 -16.77 16.64
C GLN A 54 -7.23 -15.40 17.24
N VAL A 55 -7.65 -14.33 16.55
CA VAL A 55 -7.48 -12.95 17.02
C VAL A 55 -8.19 -12.73 18.36
N MET A 56 -9.44 -13.22 18.49
CA MET A 56 -10.19 -13.12 19.74
C MET A 56 -9.52 -13.90 20.88
N ALA A 57 -9.08 -15.13 20.62
CA ALA A 57 -8.35 -15.92 21.61
C ALA A 57 -7.08 -15.21 22.10
N TYR A 58 -6.33 -14.59 21.18
CA TYR A 58 -5.16 -13.77 21.53
C TYR A 58 -5.55 -12.56 22.38
N ILE A 59 -6.59 -11.82 22.00
CA ILE A 59 -7.07 -10.66 22.75
C ILE A 59 -7.51 -11.04 24.17
N GLU A 60 -8.11 -12.21 24.36
CA GLU A 60 -8.58 -12.66 25.68
C GLU A 60 -7.45 -12.97 26.65
N SER A 61 -6.33 -13.50 26.14
CA SER A 61 -5.15 -13.77 26.96
C SER A 61 -4.28 -12.53 27.18
N HIS A 62 -4.64 -11.37 26.62
CA HIS A 62 -3.77 -10.21 26.56
C HIS A 62 -4.53 -8.90 26.83
N ALA A 63 -4.16 -8.19 27.90
CA ALA A 63 -4.84 -6.94 28.29
C ALA A 63 -4.85 -5.89 27.16
N LEU A 64 -6.05 -5.39 26.80
CA LEU A 64 -6.30 -4.29 25.86
C LEU A 64 -6.59 -2.99 26.64
N ALA A 65 -5.59 -2.47 27.34
CA ALA A 65 -5.82 -1.36 28.29
C ALA A 65 -6.17 -0.03 27.62
N SER A 66 -5.69 0.24 26.39
CA SER A 66 -5.83 1.58 25.78
C SER A 66 -6.36 1.57 24.34
N GLY A 67 -6.11 0.53 23.57
CA GLY A 67 -6.57 0.46 22.18
C GLY A 67 -6.14 -0.83 21.49
N LEU A 68 -6.80 -1.12 20.38
CA LEU A 68 -6.40 -2.17 19.43
C LEU A 68 -6.28 -1.59 18.02
N ILE A 69 -5.13 -1.74 17.39
CA ILE A 69 -4.96 -1.46 15.96
C ILE A 69 -4.81 -2.79 15.24
N ILE A 70 -5.64 -3.01 14.23
CA ILE A 70 -5.54 -4.15 13.31
C ILE A 70 -5.16 -3.62 11.95
N LEU A 71 -3.95 -3.95 11.50
CA LEU A 71 -3.47 -3.65 10.15
C LEU A 71 -3.79 -4.83 9.25
N VAL A 72 -4.46 -4.57 8.12
CA VAL A 72 -4.90 -5.61 7.19
C VAL A 72 -4.43 -5.31 5.77
N ASP A 73 -4.28 -6.33 4.94
CA ASP A 73 -3.93 -6.14 3.53
C ASP A 73 -5.14 -5.64 2.72
N MET A 74 -6.19 -6.46 2.59
CA MET A 74 -7.31 -6.24 1.67
C MET A 74 -8.53 -7.11 2.01
N GLY A 75 -9.61 -6.91 1.24
CA GLY A 75 -10.73 -7.85 1.15
C GLY A 75 -11.56 -7.97 2.43
N SER A 76 -11.99 -9.19 2.74
CA SER A 76 -12.87 -9.50 3.88
C SER A 76 -12.27 -9.15 5.23
N LEU A 77 -10.93 -9.09 5.35
CA LEU A 77 -10.24 -8.75 6.59
C LEU A 77 -10.54 -7.30 7.05
N ASN A 78 -10.89 -6.38 6.13
CA ASN A 78 -11.35 -5.03 6.49
C ASN A 78 -12.58 -5.04 7.42
N ALA A 79 -13.37 -6.10 7.36
CA ALA A 79 -14.57 -6.26 8.15
C ALA A 79 -14.49 -7.46 9.11
N ILE A 80 -13.26 -7.87 9.49
CA ILE A 80 -13.01 -9.03 10.36
C ILE A 80 -13.76 -8.94 11.68
N HIS A 81 -13.97 -7.72 12.19
CA HIS A 81 -14.72 -7.47 13.42
C HIS A 81 -16.14 -8.03 13.42
N ARG A 82 -16.77 -8.19 12.24
CA ARG A 82 -18.13 -8.75 12.13
C ARG A 82 -18.18 -10.23 12.52
N HIS A 83 -17.03 -10.91 12.50
CA HIS A 83 -16.90 -12.31 12.88
C HIS A 83 -16.47 -12.48 14.35
N PHE A 84 -16.24 -11.38 15.08
CA PHE A 84 -15.93 -11.47 16.51
C PHE A 84 -17.17 -11.93 17.29
N ASN A 85 -17.00 -12.98 18.09
CA ASN A 85 -18.08 -13.61 18.85
C ASN A 85 -18.57 -12.79 20.07
N ARG A 86 -17.93 -11.65 20.34
CA ARG A 86 -18.27 -10.75 21.45
C ARG A 86 -17.87 -9.32 21.12
N ARG A 87 -18.45 -8.38 21.86
CA ARG A 87 -18.12 -6.95 21.73
C ARG A 87 -16.85 -6.64 22.52
N LEU A 88 -15.95 -5.88 21.91
CA LEU A 88 -14.78 -5.34 22.60
C LEU A 88 -15.19 -4.13 23.44
N SER A 89 -14.64 -4.02 24.65
CA SER A 89 -14.83 -2.88 25.56
C SER A 89 -13.84 -1.73 25.30
N THR A 90 -12.85 -1.96 24.44
CA THR A 90 -11.75 -1.04 24.15
C THR A 90 -11.88 -0.52 22.71
N PRO A 91 -11.54 0.75 22.43
CA PRO A 91 -11.48 1.28 21.08
C PRO A 91 -10.62 0.42 20.15
N MET A 92 -11.10 0.22 18.93
CA MET A 92 -10.41 -0.56 17.90
C MET A 92 -10.43 0.18 16.56
N ALA A 93 -9.28 0.21 15.88
CA ALA A 93 -9.15 0.66 14.51
C ALA A 93 -8.76 -0.51 13.60
N ILE A 94 -9.33 -0.56 12.40
CA ILE A 94 -8.90 -1.45 11.32
C ILE A 94 -8.39 -0.58 10.19
N ILE A 95 -7.16 -0.80 9.76
CA ILE A 95 -6.47 0.01 8.74
C ILE A 95 -6.01 -0.93 7.63
N ASN A 96 -6.44 -0.67 6.40
CA ASN A 96 -6.13 -1.51 5.24
C ASN A 96 -4.84 -1.07 4.55
N ASN A 97 -4.43 -1.83 3.51
CA ASN A 97 -3.22 -1.58 2.74
C ASN A 97 -1.94 -1.67 3.58
N VAL A 98 -1.86 -2.67 4.46
CA VAL A 98 -0.68 -2.88 5.30
C VAL A 98 0.56 -3.11 4.44
N SER A 99 1.62 -2.39 4.79
CA SER A 99 2.97 -2.53 4.27
C SER A 99 3.94 -2.47 5.44
N THR A 100 5.22 -2.75 5.21
CA THR A 100 6.25 -2.52 6.23
C THR A 100 6.31 -1.05 6.65
N GLY A 101 6.14 -0.11 5.71
CA GLY A 101 6.09 1.33 6.02
C GLY A 101 4.93 1.68 6.94
N MET A 102 3.73 1.13 6.66
CA MET A 102 2.55 1.29 7.51
C MET A 102 2.79 0.76 8.94
N ALA A 103 3.36 -0.44 9.05
CA ALA A 103 3.68 -1.03 10.35
C ALA A 103 4.72 -0.22 11.13
N MET A 104 5.75 0.30 10.46
CA MET A 104 6.74 1.17 11.10
C MET A 104 6.11 2.47 11.60
N TYR A 105 5.35 3.15 10.76
CA TYR A 105 4.68 4.41 11.12
C TYR A 105 3.75 4.24 12.34
N VAL A 106 2.85 3.27 12.28
CA VAL A 106 1.92 2.97 13.38
C VAL A 106 2.70 2.56 14.63
N GLY A 107 3.71 1.73 14.47
CA GLY A 107 4.50 1.22 15.58
C GLY A 107 5.26 2.32 16.32
N GLU A 108 5.89 3.25 15.61
CA GLU A 108 6.57 4.40 16.20
C GLU A 108 5.60 5.28 16.99
N ARG A 109 4.41 5.56 16.44
CA ARG A 109 3.41 6.39 17.11
C ARG A 109 2.82 5.74 18.36
N ILE A 110 2.61 4.42 18.33
CA ILE A 110 2.22 3.68 19.54
C ILE A 110 3.32 3.79 20.61
N LEU A 111 4.59 3.60 20.24
CA LEU A 111 5.71 3.68 21.19
C LEU A 111 5.93 5.10 21.75
N GLN A 112 5.53 6.13 20.99
CA GLN A 112 5.51 7.53 21.44
C GLN A 112 4.29 7.87 22.31
N GLY A 113 3.33 6.95 22.46
CA GLY A 113 2.11 7.17 23.25
C GLY A 113 1.09 8.08 22.56
N VAL A 114 1.09 8.13 21.23
CA VAL A 114 0.08 8.87 20.47
C VAL A 114 -1.26 8.16 20.57
N MET A 115 -2.34 8.93 20.72
CA MET A 115 -3.70 8.40 20.86
C MET A 115 -4.14 7.69 19.58
N LEU A 116 -4.94 6.63 19.74
CA LEU A 116 -5.45 5.81 18.65
C LEU A 116 -6.13 6.65 17.56
N GLU A 117 -6.97 7.59 17.97
CA GLU A 117 -7.76 8.45 17.10
C GLU A 117 -6.88 9.39 16.26
N ASP A 118 -5.76 9.84 16.81
CA ASP A 118 -4.82 10.71 16.11
C ASP A 118 -3.97 9.89 15.12
N ILE A 119 -3.53 8.69 15.50
CA ILE A 119 -2.87 7.76 14.56
C ILE A 119 -3.75 7.51 13.34
N VAL A 120 -5.04 7.21 13.54
CA VAL A 120 -5.99 6.95 12.44
C VAL A 120 -6.22 8.18 11.58
N ARG A 121 -6.22 9.38 12.16
CA ARG A 121 -6.47 10.63 11.44
C ARG A 121 -5.29 11.03 10.56
N GLU A 122 -4.07 10.84 11.04
CA GLU A 122 -2.83 11.31 10.39
C GLU A 122 -2.33 10.36 9.29
N ILE A 123 -2.70 9.07 9.36
CA ILE A 123 -2.07 8.02 8.55
C ILE A 123 -2.21 8.19 7.04
N GLY A 124 -3.35 8.71 6.57
CA GLY A 124 -3.63 8.88 5.15
C GLY A 124 -2.76 9.95 4.50
N ASP A 125 -2.43 11.00 5.26
CA ASP A 125 -1.63 12.12 4.78
C ASP A 125 -0.13 11.79 4.86
N ASP A 126 0.29 11.08 5.91
CA ASP A 126 1.71 10.79 6.17
C ASP A 126 2.27 9.61 5.34
N LEU A 127 1.41 8.74 4.78
CA LEU A 127 1.80 7.56 4.00
C LEU A 127 1.27 7.59 2.57
N ALA A 128 1.42 8.73 1.90
CA ALA A 128 1.07 8.87 0.49
C ALA A 128 1.85 7.89 -0.40
N VAL A 129 1.21 7.42 -1.48
CA VAL A 129 1.86 6.55 -2.47
C VAL A 129 2.84 7.37 -3.31
N GLU A 130 4.12 7.19 -3.06
CA GLU A 130 5.18 7.71 -3.91
C GLU A 130 5.33 6.84 -5.17
N HIS A 131 5.52 7.47 -6.32
CA HIS A 131 5.72 6.76 -7.58
C HIS A 131 6.75 7.49 -8.44
N GLN A 132 7.52 6.71 -9.19
CA GLN A 132 8.48 7.21 -10.18
C GLN A 132 8.30 6.40 -11.46
N LEU A 133 8.15 7.10 -12.58
CA LEU A 133 7.97 6.48 -13.89
C LEU A 133 9.23 6.69 -14.72
N TYR A 134 9.94 5.59 -14.97
CA TYR A 134 11.12 5.59 -15.82
C TYR A 134 10.72 5.09 -17.20
N TYR A 135 10.69 5.99 -18.17
CA TYR A 135 10.60 5.59 -19.57
C TYR A 135 11.97 5.12 -20.06
N PRO A 136 12.03 4.05 -20.88
CA PRO A 136 13.26 3.69 -21.57
C PRO A 136 13.80 4.89 -22.33
N GLN A 137 15.09 5.17 -22.17
CA GLN A 137 15.80 6.14 -23.02
C GLN A 137 15.94 5.52 -24.41
N THR A 138 14.89 5.61 -25.21
CA THR A 138 14.96 5.29 -26.63
C THR A 138 15.40 6.55 -27.37
N ASP A 139 16.55 6.50 -28.04
CA ASP A 139 16.83 7.38 -29.18
C ASP A 139 15.86 6.98 -30.29
N LYS A 140 14.59 7.37 -30.15
CA LYS A 140 13.64 7.22 -31.25
C LYS A 140 14.15 8.09 -32.37
N PRO A 141 14.25 7.57 -33.61
CA PRO A 141 14.58 8.42 -34.74
C PRO A 141 13.57 9.57 -34.75
N ARG A 142 14.06 10.79 -34.92
CA ARG A 142 13.18 11.95 -35.12
C ARG A 142 12.38 11.64 -36.38
N ALA A 143 11.06 11.74 -36.34
CA ALA A 143 10.24 11.41 -37.49
C ALA A 143 9.15 12.45 -37.73
N ILE A 144 8.85 12.73 -39.00
CA ILE A 144 7.69 13.51 -39.43
C ILE A 144 6.73 12.56 -40.14
N LEU A 145 5.54 12.41 -39.56
CA LEU A 145 4.45 11.67 -40.17
C LEU A 145 3.59 12.63 -41.00
N THR A 146 3.41 12.36 -42.29
CA THR A 146 2.41 13.05 -43.10
C THR A 146 1.20 12.15 -43.27
N THR A 147 0.02 12.64 -42.93
CA THR A 147 -1.24 11.89 -43.00
C THR A 147 -2.29 12.68 -43.78
N CYS A 148 -3.17 12.01 -44.52
CA CYS A 148 -4.28 12.68 -45.20
C CYS A 148 -5.60 11.96 -44.91
N ALA A 149 -6.63 12.73 -44.54
CA ALA A 149 -7.93 12.19 -44.14
C ALA A 149 -8.63 11.38 -45.25
N THR A 150 -8.29 11.66 -46.51
CA THR A 150 -8.96 11.08 -47.68
C THR A 150 -8.20 9.89 -48.29
N GLY A 151 -6.94 9.63 -47.90
CA GLY A 151 -6.10 8.61 -48.52
C GLY A 151 -5.73 8.89 -49.99
N LEU A 152 -6.10 10.04 -50.54
CA LEU A 152 -5.96 10.38 -51.96
C LEU A 152 -4.56 10.88 -52.38
N GLY A 153 -3.54 10.70 -51.52
CA GLY A 153 -2.13 10.96 -51.87
C GLY A 153 -1.56 12.33 -51.49
N ALA A 154 -2.34 13.21 -50.86
CA ALA A 154 -1.82 14.51 -50.37
C ALA A 154 -0.70 14.35 -49.33
N ALA A 155 -0.80 13.33 -48.47
CA ALA A 155 0.24 12.97 -47.50
C ALA A 155 1.57 12.59 -48.18
N ALA A 156 1.50 11.84 -49.28
CA ALA A 156 2.67 11.42 -50.05
C ALA A 156 3.36 12.61 -50.72
N ASN A 157 2.57 13.52 -51.31
CA ASN A 157 3.10 14.75 -51.91
C ASN A 157 3.80 15.63 -50.86
N LEU A 158 3.20 15.80 -49.68
CA LEU A 158 3.81 16.57 -48.60
C LEU A 158 5.08 15.88 -48.06
N SER A 159 5.07 14.54 -47.92
CA SER A 159 6.25 13.76 -47.54
C SER A 159 7.41 14.00 -48.50
N ALA A 160 7.13 13.97 -49.82
CA ALA A 160 8.14 14.19 -50.85
C ALA A 160 8.72 15.62 -50.80
N LEU A 161 7.88 16.64 -50.61
CA LEU A 161 8.33 18.03 -50.46
C LEU A 161 9.22 18.22 -49.22
N LEU A 162 8.82 17.61 -48.10
CA LEU A 162 9.60 17.66 -46.86
C LEU A 162 10.94 16.92 -47.01
N LYS A 163 10.96 15.75 -47.66
CA LYS A 163 12.20 15.01 -47.98
C LYS A 163 13.15 15.81 -48.87
N ALA A 164 12.62 16.59 -49.81
CA ALA A 164 13.43 17.43 -50.68
C ALA A 164 13.96 18.70 -49.98
N SER A 165 13.31 19.14 -48.91
CA SER A 165 13.60 20.41 -48.23
C SER A 165 14.39 20.26 -46.93
N ILE A 166 14.28 19.11 -46.26
CA ILE A 166 14.93 18.84 -44.97
C ILE A 166 16.26 18.08 -45.22
N PRO A 167 17.41 18.61 -44.78
CA PRO A 167 18.69 17.93 -44.93
C PRO A 167 18.77 16.60 -44.17
N GLU A 168 19.34 15.57 -44.82
CA GLU A 168 19.53 14.23 -44.24
C GLU A 168 20.40 14.23 -42.97
N ALA A 169 21.33 15.19 -42.86
CA ALA A 169 22.20 15.37 -41.69
C ALA A 169 21.45 15.64 -40.36
N LEU A 170 20.16 16.01 -40.42
CA LEU A 170 19.32 16.18 -39.24
C LEU A 170 18.77 14.87 -38.68
N GLY A 171 18.93 13.74 -39.39
CA GLY A 171 18.49 12.42 -38.94
C GLY A 171 16.98 12.32 -38.70
N ILE A 172 16.18 13.02 -39.51
CA ILE A 172 14.72 13.02 -39.42
C ILE A 172 14.15 12.08 -40.50
N ASP A 173 13.50 11.00 -40.08
CA ASP A 173 12.76 10.11 -40.97
C ASP A 173 11.42 10.74 -41.37
N ILE A 174 11.05 10.66 -42.64
CA ILE A 174 9.79 11.26 -43.12
C ILE A 174 8.95 10.15 -43.71
N VAL A 175 7.84 9.85 -43.05
CA VAL A 175 6.98 8.70 -43.36
C VAL A 175 5.60 9.21 -43.75
N ALA A 176 5.12 8.80 -44.91
CA ALA A 176 3.74 9.05 -45.33
C ALA A 176 2.85 7.89 -44.86
N CYS A 177 1.71 8.22 -44.25
CA CYS A 177 0.69 7.27 -43.81
C CYS A 177 -0.68 7.60 -44.39
#